data_AF-A0A921JG15-F1
#
_entry.id   AF-A0A921JG15-F1
#
_cell.length_a   1.000
_cell.length_b   1.000
_cell.length_c   1.000
_cell.angle_alpha   90.00
_cell.angle_beta   90.00
_cell.angle_gamma   90.00
#
_symmetry.space_group_name_H-M   'P 1'
#
loop_
_entity.id
_entity.type
_entity.pdbx_description
1 polymer ?
#
loop_
_entity_poly.entity_id
_entity_poly.type
_entity_poly.pdbx_seq_one_letter_code
_entity_poly.pdbx_strand_id
1 'polypeptide(L)'
;MRLPVHQSALSAPQNFIAEEASRRSSRHRWRIVSVALIVGAVGGGSWLAMTDEGRRLSGRDGAAIPARLPDREMTLSERIERERDLLAQLRRLDGPPSPPPSQTASQGALQEASLSLAAPPSGVLPRAETPPLATVPRPAEQAETTASIAGHPDRAGLRGGLRSATEASPQGENAIDKADLYLSRGQYTIARYLYEEAYRDGEILGALGMAKSYDAAHLKSLGLKNRGDPQKSRVWYRRASDLSLRGSRKTLDP
;
A
#
# COMPACT_ATOMS: atom_id res chain seq x y z
N MET A 1 63.94 12.70 51.25
CA MET A 1 63.36 12.73 49.88
C MET A 1 61.88 12.42 50.00
N ARG A 2 60.98 13.27 49.47
CA ARG A 2 59.53 13.02 49.42
C ARG A 2 59.13 12.80 47.96
N LEU A 3 58.47 11.69 47.67
CA LEU A 3 57.98 11.39 46.32
C LEU A 3 56.66 12.13 46.06
N PRO A 4 56.40 12.58 44.81
CA PRO A 4 55.16 13.27 44.47
C PRO A 4 53.97 12.29 44.48
N VAL A 5 52.87 12.70 45.10
CA VAL A 5 51.61 11.96 45.07
C VAL A 5 50.93 12.23 43.73
N HIS A 6 50.90 11.23 42.85
CA HIS A 6 50.15 11.33 41.60
C HIS A 6 48.64 11.36 41.89
N GLN A 7 48.00 12.50 41.62
CA GLN A 7 46.55 12.62 41.66
C GLN A 7 45.94 11.89 40.44
N SER A 8 45.16 10.85 40.71
CA SER A 8 44.49 10.06 39.67
C SER A 8 43.46 10.89 38.90
N ALA A 9 43.69 11.10 37.60
CA ALA A 9 42.82 11.86 36.70
C ALA A 9 41.43 11.24 36.42
N LEU A 10 41.05 10.18 37.14
CA LEU A 10 39.81 9.41 36.95
C LEU A 10 38.67 9.80 37.89
N SER A 11 38.90 10.69 38.87
CA SER A 11 37.89 11.04 39.90
C SER A 11 37.07 12.31 39.62
N ALA A 12 37.12 12.85 38.40
CA ALA A 12 36.38 14.05 38.00
C ALA A 12 35.11 13.70 37.20
N PRO A 13 33.92 13.60 37.83
CA PRO A 13 32.69 13.13 37.15
C PRO A 13 32.16 14.08 36.06
N GLN A 14 32.71 15.30 35.93
CA GLN A 14 32.26 16.29 34.95
C GLN A 14 32.76 16.04 33.52
N ASN A 15 33.80 15.23 33.31
CA ASN A 15 34.39 15.04 31.98
C ASN A 15 33.60 14.07 31.07
N PHE A 16 32.74 13.21 31.62
CA PHE A 16 32.04 12.19 30.82
C PHE A 16 30.88 12.72 29.97
N ILE A 17 30.28 13.86 30.32
CA ILE A 17 29.07 14.37 29.65
C ILE A 17 29.43 15.24 28.42
N ALA A 18 30.62 15.84 28.39
CA ALA A 18 31.02 16.76 27.31
C ALA A 18 31.44 16.05 26.00
N GLU A 19 32.03 14.85 26.07
CA GLU A 19 32.57 14.18 24.86
C GLU A 19 31.48 13.60 23.93
N GLU A 20 30.34 13.13 24.45
CA GLU A 20 29.32 12.46 23.63
C GLU A 20 28.64 13.43 22.63
N ALA A 21 28.49 14.70 23.01
CA ALA A 21 27.94 15.74 22.14
C ALA A 21 28.82 15.98 20.90
N SER A 22 30.15 15.98 21.08
CA SER A 22 31.12 16.19 20.01
C SER A 22 31.09 15.06 18.97
N ARG A 23 31.00 13.80 19.42
CA ARG A 23 31.02 12.61 18.54
C ARG A 23 29.77 12.44 17.66
N ARG A 24 28.63 13.07 17.99
CA ARG A 24 27.45 13.10 17.11
C ARG A 24 27.57 14.15 15.99
N SER A 25 28.23 15.28 16.23
CA SER A 25 28.38 16.37 15.27
C SER A 25 29.26 15.98 14.05
N SER A 26 30.39 15.31 14.29
CA SER A 26 31.36 14.97 13.23
C SER A 26 30.79 14.01 12.16
N ARG A 27 29.97 13.02 12.58
CA ARG A 27 29.34 12.06 11.66
C ARG A 27 28.35 12.72 10.69
N HIS A 28 27.71 13.83 11.08
CA HIS A 28 26.75 14.50 10.22
C HIS A 28 27.42 15.33 9.14
N ARG A 29 28.56 15.97 9.45
CA ARG A 29 29.36 16.73 8.48
C ARG A 29 29.97 15.84 7.40
N TRP A 30 30.51 14.68 7.76
CA TRP A 30 31.07 13.72 6.79
C TRP A 30 30.03 13.23 5.77
N ARG A 31 28.79 12.96 6.21
CA ARG A 31 27.71 12.53 5.30
C ARG A 31 27.33 13.59 4.25
N ILE A 32 27.37 14.87 4.61
CA ILE A 32 27.04 15.97 3.69
C ILE A 32 28.13 16.09 2.61
N VAL A 33 29.41 15.99 2.99
CA VAL A 33 30.54 16.04 2.05
C VAL A 33 30.51 14.88 1.05
N SER A 34 30.21 13.65 1.51
CA SER A 34 30.13 12.49 0.59
C SER A 34 28.96 12.57 -0.39
N VAL A 35 27.81 13.13 0.00
CA VAL A 35 26.68 13.32 -0.93
C VAL A 35 27.00 14.38 -1.98
N ALA A 36 27.64 15.48 -1.60
CA ALA A 36 28.05 16.52 -2.55
C ALA A 36 29.04 16.00 -3.62
N LEU A 37 29.98 15.13 -3.22
CA LEU A 37 30.97 14.53 -4.12
C LEU A 37 30.32 13.59 -5.16
N ILE A 38 29.35 12.78 -4.75
CA ILE A 38 28.61 11.87 -5.64
C ILE A 38 27.75 12.67 -6.64
N VAL A 39 27.05 13.72 -6.17
CA VAL A 39 26.26 14.59 -7.05
C VAL A 39 27.15 15.34 -8.06
N GLY A 40 28.35 15.77 -7.66
CA GLY A 40 29.33 16.37 -8.56
C GLY A 40 29.83 15.40 -9.65
N ALA A 41 30.15 14.16 -9.28
CA ALA A 41 30.64 13.15 -10.21
C ALA A 41 29.57 12.70 -11.24
N VAL A 42 28.32 12.55 -10.82
CA VAL A 42 27.21 12.15 -11.71
C VAL A 42 26.69 13.33 -12.54
N GLY A 43 26.63 14.54 -11.96
CA GLY A 43 26.18 15.75 -12.66
C GLY A 43 27.17 16.29 -13.69
N GLY A 44 28.48 16.22 -13.41
CA GLY A 44 29.52 16.78 -14.28
C GLY A 44 29.80 15.98 -15.56
N GLY A 45 29.59 14.67 -15.55
CA GLY A 45 29.88 13.81 -16.70
C GLY A 45 28.87 13.89 -17.86
N SER A 46 27.62 14.29 -17.58
CA SER A 46 26.52 14.15 -18.53
C SER A 46 26.50 15.20 -19.66
N TRP A 47 27.24 16.31 -19.51
CA TRP A 47 27.23 17.40 -20.50
C TRP A 47 28.21 17.23 -21.68
N LEU A 48 29.16 16.28 -21.60
CA LEU A 48 30.07 15.99 -22.72
C LEU A 48 29.62 14.83 -23.64
N ALA A 49 28.69 13.98 -23.20
CA ALA A 49 28.24 12.85 -24.00
C ALA A 49 27.22 13.22 -25.11
N MET A 50 26.61 14.40 -25.03
CA MET A 50 25.43 14.77 -25.83
C MET A 50 25.75 15.27 -27.27
N THR A 51 26.97 15.07 -27.77
CA THR A 51 27.40 15.57 -29.09
C THR A 51 27.83 14.51 -30.11
N ASP A 52 27.92 13.22 -29.76
CA ASP A 52 28.50 12.19 -30.66
C ASP A 52 27.53 11.05 -31.08
N GLU A 53 26.32 10.96 -30.52
CA GLU A 53 25.36 9.89 -30.88
C GLU A 53 24.57 10.12 -32.19
N GLY A 54 24.92 11.15 -32.97
CA GLY A 54 24.19 11.54 -34.18
C GLY A 54 24.40 10.67 -35.43
N ARG A 55 25.08 9.51 -35.37
CA ARG A 55 25.59 8.83 -36.60
C ARG A 55 25.51 7.30 -36.72
N ARG A 56 24.87 6.55 -35.80
CA ARG A 56 24.93 5.06 -35.81
C ARG A 56 23.60 4.30 -35.79
N LEU A 57 22.50 4.88 -36.30
CA LEU A 57 21.21 4.18 -36.46
C LEU A 57 20.61 4.32 -37.88
N SER A 58 21.43 4.12 -38.90
CA SER A 58 20.95 3.80 -40.26
C SER A 58 21.43 2.40 -40.62
N GLY A 59 20.50 1.47 -40.86
CA GLY A 59 20.79 0.07 -41.18
C GLY A 59 20.27 -0.95 -40.16
N ARG A 60 18.94 -1.04 -40.01
CA ARG A 60 18.30 -2.31 -39.60
C ARG A 60 16.96 -2.48 -40.31
N ASP A 61 16.85 -3.55 -41.06
CA ASP A 61 15.80 -3.74 -42.05
C ASP A 61 14.42 -4.03 -41.44
N GLY A 62 13.43 -3.26 -41.89
CA GLY A 62 12.39 -3.86 -42.72
C GLY A 62 11.42 -4.88 -42.12
N ALA A 63 11.28 -4.99 -40.79
CA ALA A 63 10.15 -5.73 -40.21
C ALA A 63 8.89 -4.86 -40.23
N ALA A 64 7.93 -5.19 -41.10
CA ALA A 64 6.68 -4.45 -41.28
C ALA A 64 5.81 -4.52 -40.01
N ILE A 65 5.90 -3.48 -39.17
CA ILE A 65 4.96 -3.26 -38.06
C ILE A 65 3.58 -3.02 -38.69
N PRO A 66 2.54 -3.79 -38.34
CA PRO A 66 1.19 -3.53 -38.85
C PRO A 66 0.79 -2.13 -38.46
N ALA A 67 0.37 -1.33 -39.45
CA ALA A 67 0.05 0.08 -39.25
C ALA A 67 -0.95 0.20 -38.09
N ARG A 68 -0.51 0.82 -36.98
CA ARG A 68 -1.43 1.27 -35.94
C ARG A 68 -2.47 2.13 -36.64
N LEU A 69 -3.75 1.78 -36.49
CA LEU A 69 -4.83 2.64 -36.96
C LEU A 69 -4.54 4.05 -36.45
N PRO A 70 -4.66 5.09 -37.30
CA PRO A 70 -4.47 6.46 -36.84
C PRO A 70 -5.39 6.69 -35.65
N ASP A 71 -4.88 7.34 -34.61
CA ASP A 71 -5.68 7.81 -33.48
C ASP A 71 -6.73 8.78 -34.03
N ARG A 72 -7.89 8.22 -34.37
CA ARG A 72 -9.04 8.98 -34.84
C ARG A 72 -9.46 9.86 -33.69
N GLU A 73 -9.23 11.17 -33.84
CA GLU A 73 -9.59 12.19 -32.87
C GLU A 73 -11.09 12.10 -32.58
N MET A 74 -11.44 11.34 -31.55
CA MET A 74 -12.82 11.25 -31.07
C MET A 74 -13.18 12.61 -30.49
N THR A 75 -14.25 13.17 -31.02
CA THR A 75 -14.82 14.39 -30.49
C THR A 75 -15.19 14.20 -29.02
N LEU A 76 -15.15 15.27 -28.23
CA LEU A 76 -15.47 15.20 -26.81
C LEU A 76 -16.88 14.63 -26.56
N SER A 77 -17.81 14.87 -27.49
CA SER A 77 -19.15 14.28 -27.54
C SER A 77 -19.12 12.75 -27.70
N GLU A 78 -18.43 12.21 -28.71
CA GLU A 78 -18.27 10.75 -28.90
C GLU A 78 -17.65 10.08 -27.68
N ARG A 79 -16.72 10.77 -26.99
CA ARG A 79 -16.08 10.25 -25.78
C ARG A 79 -17.06 10.12 -24.61
N ILE A 80 -17.91 11.13 -24.38
CA ILE A 80 -18.97 11.12 -23.35
C ILE A 80 -20.03 10.06 -23.67
N GLU A 81 -20.41 9.90 -24.94
CA GLU A 81 -21.40 8.92 -25.37
C GLU A 81 -20.89 7.49 -25.17
N ARG A 82 -19.63 7.23 -25.54
CA ARG A 82 -18.95 5.96 -25.30
C ARG A 82 -18.80 5.63 -23.80
N GLU A 83 -18.53 6.63 -22.96
CA GLU A 83 -18.45 6.46 -21.51
C GLU A 83 -19.83 6.13 -20.89
N ARG A 84 -20.91 6.77 -21.38
CA ARG A 84 -22.29 6.42 -21.00
C ARG A 84 -22.67 5.00 -21.40
N ASP A 85 -22.30 4.56 -22.60
CA ASP A 85 -22.63 3.21 -23.08
C ASP A 85 -21.87 2.13 -22.28
N LEU A 86 -20.60 2.37 -21.94
CA LEU A 86 -19.83 1.49 -21.04
C LEU A 86 -20.47 1.41 -19.63
N LEU A 87 -20.93 2.52 -19.06
CA LEU A 87 -21.65 2.52 -17.78
C LEU A 87 -23.01 1.79 -17.86
N ALA A 88 -23.69 1.84 -19.00
CA ALA A 88 -24.91 1.06 -19.25
C ALA A 88 -24.63 -0.45 -19.35
N GLN A 89 -23.52 -0.85 -19.97
CA GLN A 89 -23.07 -2.24 -20.03
C GLN A 89 -22.68 -2.77 -18.64
N LEU A 90 -21.91 -2.00 -17.85
CA LEU A 90 -21.58 -2.36 -16.46
C LEU A 90 -22.83 -2.57 -15.60
N ARG A 91 -23.84 -1.69 -15.68
CA ARG A 91 -25.12 -1.89 -14.98
C ARG A 91 -25.89 -3.15 -15.39
N ARG A 92 -25.70 -3.66 -16.62
CA ARG A 92 -26.28 -4.95 -17.05
C ARG A 92 -25.53 -6.15 -16.50
N LEU A 93 -24.25 -6.00 -16.16
CA LEU A 93 -23.42 -7.05 -15.56
C LEU A 93 -23.58 -7.12 -14.03
N ASP A 94 -23.71 -5.96 -13.36
CA ASP A 94 -23.91 -5.87 -11.91
C ASP A 94 -25.38 -6.00 -11.47
N GLY A 95 -26.33 -5.98 -12.41
CA GLY A 95 -27.73 -6.25 -12.12
C GLY A 95 -27.94 -7.71 -11.70
N PRO A 96 -28.65 -8.02 -10.59
CA PRO A 96 -29.02 -9.40 -10.30
C PRO A 96 -29.80 -9.97 -11.49
N PRO A 97 -29.60 -11.25 -11.85
CA PRO A 97 -30.25 -11.84 -13.01
C PRO A 97 -31.76 -11.69 -12.87
N SER A 98 -32.37 -10.86 -13.72
CA SER A 98 -33.79 -10.59 -13.68
C SER A 98 -34.54 -11.92 -13.71
N PRO A 99 -35.33 -12.27 -12.68
CA PRO A 99 -36.01 -13.55 -12.64
C PRO A 99 -36.90 -13.67 -13.89
N PRO A 100 -36.94 -14.84 -14.55
CA PRO A 100 -37.72 -15.01 -15.76
C PRO A 100 -39.19 -14.65 -15.48
N PRO A 101 -39.88 -13.97 -16.42
CA PRO A 101 -41.25 -13.54 -16.22
C PRO A 101 -42.13 -14.76 -15.97
N SER A 102 -42.49 -14.95 -14.69
CA SER A 102 -43.28 -16.08 -14.23
C SER A 102 -44.72 -15.86 -14.64
N GLN A 103 -45.03 -16.27 -15.87
CA GLN A 103 -46.40 -16.34 -16.35
C GLN A 103 -47.10 -17.55 -15.74
N THR A 104 -48.39 -17.36 -15.43
CA THR A 104 -49.42 -18.37 -15.15
C THR A 104 -49.50 -18.98 -13.74
N ALA A 105 -50.76 -19.05 -13.28
CA ALA A 105 -51.34 -19.68 -12.08
C ALA A 105 -51.27 -18.84 -10.79
N SER A 106 -52.32 -18.12 -10.34
CA SER A 106 -53.74 -18.46 -10.12
C SER A 106 -54.01 -19.36 -8.89
N GLN A 107 -54.84 -18.84 -7.98
CA GLN A 107 -55.69 -19.52 -6.96
C GLN A 107 -55.06 -19.97 -5.62
N GLY A 108 -55.88 -19.87 -4.55
CA GLY A 108 -55.60 -20.33 -3.18
C GLY A 108 -54.98 -19.27 -2.25
N ALA A 109 -55.69 -18.31 -1.64
CA ALA A 109 -56.88 -18.39 -0.77
C ALA A 109 -56.63 -19.04 0.61
N LEU A 110 -56.68 -18.19 1.66
CA LEU A 110 -57.04 -18.46 3.06
C LEU A 110 -56.13 -19.35 3.95
N GLN A 111 -55.33 -18.69 4.79
CA GLN A 111 -55.11 -19.00 6.23
C GLN A 111 -54.36 -17.79 6.83
N GLU A 112 -54.94 -16.89 7.64
CA GLU A 112 -55.58 -17.00 8.97
C GLU A 112 -54.69 -17.51 10.11
N ALA A 113 -54.56 -16.64 11.14
CA ALA A 113 -54.02 -16.87 12.49
C ALA A 113 -52.50 -17.22 12.59
N SER A 114 -51.76 -16.87 13.64
CA SER A 114 -52.17 -16.40 14.97
C SER A 114 -51.23 -15.35 15.56
N LEU A 115 -51.85 -14.43 16.32
CA LEU A 115 -51.25 -13.70 17.44
C LEU A 115 -50.37 -14.60 18.34
N SER A 116 -49.25 -14.07 18.84
CA SER A 116 -48.75 -14.48 20.16
C SER A 116 -48.06 -13.33 20.88
N LEU A 117 -48.57 -13.03 22.07
CA LEU A 117 -48.24 -11.90 22.93
C LEU A 117 -47.78 -12.48 24.27
N ALA A 118 -46.51 -12.29 24.66
CA ALA A 118 -46.03 -12.69 25.99
C ALA A 118 -44.80 -11.90 26.47
N ALA A 119 -45.02 -11.11 27.51
CA ALA A 119 -44.05 -10.69 28.55
C ALA A 119 -44.71 -11.04 29.91
N PRO A 120 -44.15 -10.74 31.10
CA PRO A 120 -42.79 -10.29 31.46
C PRO A 120 -42.06 -11.44 32.21
N PRO A 121 -41.72 -11.48 33.54
CA PRO A 121 -41.71 -10.51 34.65
C PRO A 121 -40.31 -10.08 35.14
N SER A 122 -40.31 -9.18 36.13
CA SER A 122 -39.18 -8.56 36.84
C SER A 122 -38.34 -9.50 37.72
N GLY A 123 -37.03 -9.21 37.82
CA GLY A 123 -36.15 -9.70 38.88
C GLY A 123 -35.45 -8.53 39.59
N VAL A 124 -35.79 -8.28 40.86
CA VAL A 124 -35.23 -7.20 41.68
C VAL A 124 -34.08 -7.75 42.53
N LEU A 125 -32.90 -7.11 42.49
CA LEU A 125 -31.81 -7.32 43.46
C LEU A 125 -31.12 -5.98 43.82
N PRO A 126 -30.45 -5.90 44.99
CA PRO A 126 -30.39 -4.65 45.74
C PRO A 126 -29.24 -3.70 45.39
N ARG A 127 -29.50 -2.43 45.75
CA ARG A 127 -28.64 -1.26 45.72
C ARG A 127 -27.35 -1.46 46.54
N ALA A 128 -26.22 -1.63 45.86
CA ALA A 128 -24.89 -1.45 46.44
C ALA A 128 -24.45 0.02 46.25
N GLU A 129 -24.23 0.72 47.36
CA GLU A 129 -23.88 2.14 47.37
C GLU A 129 -22.39 2.31 47.07
N THR A 130 -22.06 2.67 45.81
CA THR A 130 -20.70 2.98 45.37
C THR A 130 -20.49 4.50 45.21
N PRO A 131 -19.29 5.02 45.58
CA PRO A 131 -19.03 6.46 45.65
C PRO A 131 -19.06 7.15 44.27
N PRO A 132 -19.20 8.49 44.22
CA PRO A 132 -19.26 9.26 42.98
C PRO A 132 -17.92 9.19 42.22
N LEU A 133 -17.82 8.20 41.33
CA LEU A 133 -16.75 8.11 40.34
C LEU A 133 -16.83 9.30 39.39
N ALA A 134 -15.66 9.91 39.14
CA ALA A 134 -15.51 11.09 38.31
C ALA A 134 -16.18 10.91 36.94
N THR A 135 -16.81 11.98 36.45
CA THR A 135 -17.45 12.05 35.14
C THR A 135 -16.42 11.81 34.03
N VAL A 136 -16.22 10.55 33.66
CA VAL A 136 -15.45 10.17 32.46
C VAL A 136 -16.24 10.70 31.25
N PRO A 137 -15.63 11.53 30.39
CA PRO A 137 -16.33 12.03 29.20
C PRO A 137 -16.68 10.85 28.31
N ARG A 138 -17.99 10.65 28.10
CA ARG A 138 -18.57 9.64 27.19
C ARG A 138 -17.85 9.74 25.84
N PRO A 139 -17.11 8.70 25.40
CA PRO A 139 -16.56 8.67 24.05
C PRO A 139 -17.72 8.84 23.08
N ALA A 140 -17.58 9.76 22.12
CA ALA A 140 -18.60 9.95 21.10
C ALA A 140 -18.89 8.61 20.42
N GLU A 141 -20.16 8.23 20.36
CA GLU A 141 -20.64 7.08 19.58
C GLU A 141 -20.22 7.31 18.12
N GLN A 142 -19.10 6.72 17.74
CA GLN A 142 -18.72 6.58 16.35
C GLN A 142 -19.74 5.65 15.72
N ALA A 143 -20.58 6.21 14.86
CA ALA A 143 -21.61 5.46 14.16
C ALA A 143 -20.98 4.21 13.53
N GLU A 144 -21.35 3.04 14.05
CA GLU A 144 -20.96 1.75 13.49
C GLU A 144 -21.57 1.66 12.10
N THR A 145 -20.81 2.13 11.11
CA THR A 145 -21.13 1.95 9.71
C THR A 145 -20.90 0.47 9.44
N THR A 146 -21.95 -0.32 9.65
CA THR A 146 -22.04 -1.70 9.19
C THR A 146 -22.00 -1.69 7.67
N ALA A 147 -20.79 -1.53 7.13
CA ALA A 147 -20.50 -1.73 5.74
C ALA A 147 -20.81 -3.20 5.44
N SER A 148 -22.01 -3.44 4.92
CA SER A 148 -22.43 -4.74 4.44
C SER A 148 -21.44 -5.17 3.37
N ILE A 149 -20.55 -6.11 3.71
CA ILE A 149 -19.62 -6.74 2.77
C ILE A 149 -20.44 -7.73 1.94
N ALA A 150 -21.25 -7.18 1.05
CA ALA A 150 -21.96 -7.94 0.04
C ALA A 150 -20.93 -8.54 -0.92
N GLY A 151 -20.88 -9.88 -0.97
CA GLY A 151 -20.19 -10.64 -2.02
C GLY A 151 -18.71 -10.32 -2.19
N HIS A 152 -17.86 -10.86 -1.32
CA HIS A 152 -16.52 -11.22 -1.80
C HIS A 152 -16.73 -12.37 -2.82
N PRO A 153 -16.43 -12.19 -4.13
CA PRO A 153 -16.67 -13.24 -5.09
C PRO A 153 -15.81 -14.44 -4.73
N ASP A 154 -16.45 -15.60 -4.63
CA ASP A 154 -15.82 -16.83 -4.18
C ASP A 154 -14.69 -17.21 -5.15
N ARG A 155 -13.44 -16.98 -4.75
CA ARG A 155 -12.25 -17.19 -5.60
C ARG A 155 -11.84 -18.67 -5.65
N ALA A 156 -12.80 -19.56 -5.42
CA ALA A 156 -12.71 -21.00 -5.59
C ALA A 156 -12.79 -21.39 -7.08
N GLY A 157 -11.66 -21.29 -7.79
CA GLY A 157 -11.64 -21.71 -9.21
C GLY A 157 -10.31 -21.63 -9.96
N LEU A 158 -9.30 -20.90 -9.45
CA LEU A 158 -8.01 -20.74 -10.14
C LEU A 158 -6.87 -21.54 -9.49
N ARG A 159 -7.09 -22.85 -9.29
CA ARG A 159 -6.01 -23.85 -9.23
C ARG A 159 -5.77 -24.38 -10.65
N GLY A 160 -4.53 -24.37 -11.12
CA GLY A 160 -4.13 -25.10 -12.34
C GLY A 160 -3.39 -24.29 -13.41
N GLY A 161 -3.37 -22.96 -13.31
CA GLY A 161 -2.54 -22.11 -14.16
C GLY A 161 -1.11 -22.00 -13.63
N LEU A 162 -0.24 -22.98 -13.90
CA LEU A 162 1.21 -22.82 -13.79
C LEU A 162 1.71 -21.85 -14.88
N ARG A 163 1.38 -20.55 -14.74
CA ARG A 163 2.04 -19.51 -15.52
C ARG A 163 3.50 -19.46 -15.08
N SER A 164 4.39 -19.89 -15.96
CA SER A 164 5.83 -19.93 -15.74
C SER A 164 6.33 -18.58 -15.24
N ALA A 165 6.77 -18.53 -13.98
CA ALA A 165 7.26 -17.33 -13.31
C ALA A 165 8.69 -16.98 -13.75
N THR A 166 8.92 -16.88 -15.06
CA THR A 166 10.26 -16.79 -15.66
C THR A 166 10.35 -15.90 -16.91
N GLU A 167 9.30 -15.17 -17.26
CA GLU A 167 9.44 -13.93 -18.05
C GLU A 167 9.18 -12.76 -17.12
N ALA A 168 10.25 -12.26 -16.50
CA ALA A 168 10.21 -11.02 -15.74
C ALA A 168 9.88 -9.89 -16.71
N SER A 169 8.62 -9.46 -16.74
CA SER A 169 8.19 -8.35 -17.60
C SER A 169 9.00 -7.11 -17.20
N PRO A 170 9.71 -6.43 -18.12
CA PRO A 170 10.51 -5.23 -17.83
C PRO A 170 9.66 -4.01 -17.38
N GLN A 171 8.36 -4.21 -17.20
CA GLN A 171 7.43 -3.27 -16.59
C GLN A 171 7.50 -3.26 -15.05
N GLY A 172 7.94 -4.36 -14.42
CA GLY A 172 7.94 -4.53 -12.95
C GLY A 172 8.84 -3.55 -12.19
N GLU A 173 10.13 -3.49 -12.54
CA GLU A 173 11.08 -2.54 -11.93
C GLU A 173 10.60 -1.08 -12.07
N ASN A 174 10.04 -0.74 -13.23
CA ASN A 174 9.45 0.57 -13.51
C ASN A 174 8.16 0.88 -12.72
N ALA A 175 7.47 -0.12 -12.16
CA ALA A 175 6.25 0.06 -11.39
C ALA A 175 6.53 0.45 -9.93
N ILE A 176 7.55 -0.17 -9.31
CA ILE A 176 7.97 0.14 -7.93
C ILE A 176 8.48 1.58 -7.81
N ASP A 177 9.35 2.03 -8.71
CA ASP A 177 9.88 3.40 -8.69
C ASP A 177 8.78 4.46 -8.87
N LYS A 178 7.80 4.19 -9.74
CA LYS A 178 6.60 5.02 -9.89
C LYS A 178 5.77 5.03 -8.60
N ALA A 179 5.60 3.88 -7.96
CA ALA A 179 4.86 3.77 -6.70
C ALA A 179 5.53 4.57 -5.57
N ASP A 180 6.85 4.49 -5.42
CA ASP A 180 7.65 5.30 -4.47
C ASP A 180 7.53 6.82 -4.78
N LEU A 181 7.54 7.21 -6.06
CA LEU A 181 7.30 8.58 -6.50
C LEU A 181 5.88 9.08 -6.17
N TYR A 182 4.86 8.24 -6.35
CA TYR A 182 3.48 8.59 -5.95
C TYR A 182 3.32 8.63 -4.43
N LEU A 183 4.00 7.75 -3.69
CA LEU A 183 3.96 7.70 -2.23
C LEU A 183 4.57 8.96 -1.62
N SER A 184 5.76 9.37 -2.09
CA SER A 184 6.44 10.61 -1.63
C SER A 184 5.63 11.89 -1.93
N ARG A 185 4.81 11.88 -2.99
CA ARG A 185 3.83 12.95 -3.31
C ARG A 185 2.55 12.89 -2.47
N GLY A 186 2.41 11.92 -1.57
CA GLY A 186 1.20 11.71 -0.76
C GLY A 186 0.01 11.13 -1.53
N GLN A 187 0.21 10.59 -2.73
CA GLN A 187 -0.85 10.01 -3.58
C GLN A 187 -1.05 8.51 -3.24
N TYR A 188 -1.42 8.23 -1.97
CA TYR A 188 -1.42 6.88 -1.40
C TYR A 188 -2.22 5.85 -2.20
N THR A 189 -3.35 6.25 -2.79
CA THR A 189 -4.22 5.34 -3.55
C THR A 189 -3.53 4.81 -4.81
N ILE A 190 -2.83 5.68 -5.54
CA ILE A 190 -2.10 5.32 -6.77
C ILE A 190 -0.86 4.48 -6.41
N ALA A 191 -0.10 4.91 -5.40
CA ALA A 191 1.05 4.16 -4.92
C ALA A 191 0.67 2.73 -4.48
N ARG A 192 -0.41 2.58 -3.71
CA ARG A 192 -0.92 1.27 -3.27
C ARG A 192 -1.38 0.39 -4.42
N TYR A 193 -2.05 0.96 -5.42
CA TYR A 193 -2.43 0.21 -6.61
C TYR A 193 -1.20 -0.41 -7.31
N LEU A 194 -0.16 0.40 -7.55
CA LEU A 194 1.07 -0.05 -8.21
C LEU A 194 1.86 -1.07 -7.37
N TYR A 195 1.94 -0.89 -6.05
CA TYR A 195 2.55 -1.89 -5.17
C TYR A 195 1.74 -3.19 -5.09
N GLU A 196 0.40 -3.12 -5.18
CA GLU A 196 -0.45 -4.31 -5.23
C GLU A 196 -0.30 -5.05 -6.57
N GLU A 197 -0.14 -4.33 -7.68
CA GLU A 197 0.18 -4.89 -9.00
C GLU A 197 1.50 -5.67 -8.96
N ALA A 198 2.60 -5.04 -8.54
CA ALA A 198 3.89 -5.73 -8.38
C ALA A 198 3.84 -6.91 -7.39
N TYR A 199 3.03 -6.81 -6.32
CA TYR A 199 2.80 -7.93 -5.40
C TYR A 199 2.05 -9.10 -6.06
N ARG A 200 1.09 -8.83 -6.96
CA ARG A 200 0.38 -9.87 -7.73
C ARG A 200 1.30 -10.58 -8.71
N ASP A 201 2.30 -9.89 -9.24
CA ASP A 201 3.37 -10.46 -10.07
C ASP A 201 4.41 -11.26 -9.25
N GLY A 202 4.29 -11.25 -7.91
CA GLY A 202 5.12 -12.02 -6.98
C GLY A 202 6.34 -11.25 -6.44
N GLU A 203 6.46 -9.96 -6.72
CA GLU A 203 7.59 -9.16 -6.26
C GLU A 203 7.52 -8.89 -4.74
N ILE A 204 8.63 -9.18 -4.05
CA ILE A 204 8.80 -8.89 -2.62
C ILE A 204 8.71 -7.38 -2.35
N LEU A 205 9.19 -6.56 -3.29
CA LEU A 205 9.18 -5.10 -3.20
C LEU A 205 7.75 -4.54 -3.19
N GLY A 206 6.81 -5.13 -3.94
CA GLY A 206 5.39 -4.76 -3.90
C GLY A 206 4.76 -4.95 -2.51
N ALA A 207 4.99 -6.11 -1.88
CA ALA A 207 4.54 -6.35 -0.50
C ALA A 207 5.16 -5.37 0.50
N LEU A 208 6.45 -5.06 0.35
CA LEU A 208 7.18 -4.13 1.21
C LEU A 208 6.70 -2.68 1.02
N GLY A 209 6.43 -2.26 -0.22
CA GLY A 209 5.84 -0.97 -0.56
C GLY A 209 4.43 -0.80 0.01
N MET A 210 3.60 -1.85 -0.07
CA MET A 210 2.31 -1.87 0.62
C MET A 210 2.46 -1.66 2.13
N ALA A 211 3.39 -2.37 2.78
CA ALA A 211 3.64 -2.23 4.22
C ALA A 211 4.06 -0.81 4.61
N LYS A 212 5.02 -0.24 3.86
CA LYS A 212 5.49 1.16 3.96
C LYS A 212 4.35 2.17 3.80
N SER A 213 3.43 1.95 2.85
CA SER A 213 2.31 2.86 2.58
C SER A 213 1.29 2.97 3.73
N TYR A 214 1.32 2.03 4.68
CA TYR A 214 0.51 2.05 5.91
C TYR A 214 1.34 2.37 7.16
N ASP A 215 2.67 2.44 7.08
CA ASP A 215 3.56 2.64 8.22
C ASP A 215 3.63 4.13 8.61
N ALA A 216 3.05 4.47 9.76
CA ALA A 216 3.03 5.83 10.30
C ALA A 216 4.43 6.46 10.46
N ALA A 217 5.45 5.66 10.80
CA ALA A 217 6.81 6.16 10.97
C ALA A 217 7.44 6.49 9.61
N HIS A 218 7.20 5.65 8.60
CA HIS A 218 7.68 5.90 7.24
C HIS A 218 6.97 7.10 6.59
N LEU A 219 5.64 7.20 6.70
CA LEU A 219 4.90 8.35 6.18
C LEU A 219 5.35 9.66 6.85
N LYS A 220 5.60 9.64 8.16
CA LYS A 220 6.19 10.79 8.88
C LYS A 220 7.60 11.15 8.37
N SER A 221 8.42 10.16 8.00
CA SER A 221 9.76 10.41 7.42
C SER A 221 9.70 11.08 6.05
N LEU A 222 8.61 10.90 5.30
CA LEU A 222 8.32 11.58 4.03
C LEU A 222 7.67 12.96 4.22
N GLY A 223 7.52 13.45 5.46
CA GLY A 223 6.84 14.71 5.78
C GLY A 223 5.32 14.68 5.66
N LEU A 224 4.73 13.49 5.47
CA LEU A 224 3.30 13.31 5.23
C LEU A 224 2.52 13.24 6.54
N LYS A 225 1.38 13.95 6.62
CA LYS A 225 0.54 14.06 7.82
C LYS A 225 -0.42 12.88 8.04
N ASN A 226 -0.31 11.82 7.24
CA ASN A 226 -1.18 10.64 7.34
C ASN A 226 -0.80 9.78 8.56
N ARG A 227 -1.79 9.39 9.37
CA ARG A 227 -1.59 8.58 10.58
C ARG A 227 -1.21 7.12 10.30
N GLY A 228 -1.38 6.64 9.07
CA GLY A 228 -1.13 5.24 8.71
C GLY A 228 -2.13 4.26 9.34
N ASP A 229 -1.84 2.97 9.19
CA ASP A 229 -2.57 1.85 9.79
C ASP A 229 -1.54 0.79 10.23
N PRO A 230 -1.13 0.76 11.52
CA PRO A 230 -0.09 -0.14 11.98
C PRO A 230 -0.51 -1.61 11.97
N GLN A 231 -1.82 -1.92 11.96
CA GLN A 231 -2.30 -3.30 11.85
C GLN A 231 -2.12 -3.80 10.41
N LYS A 232 -2.57 -3.02 9.41
CA LYS A 232 -2.36 -3.37 7.99
C LYS A 232 -0.88 -3.41 7.61
N SER A 233 -0.08 -2.47 8.12
CA SER A 233 1.37 -2.45 7.88
C SER A 233 2.04 -3.75 8.35
N ARG A 234 1.73 -4.23 9.57
CA ARG A 234 2.24 -5.51 10.10
C ARG A 234 1.82 -6.73 9.26
N VAL A 235 0.59 -6.76 8.76
CA VAL A 235 0.11 -7.84 7.87
C VAL A 235 0.91 -7.86 6.57
N TRP A 236 1.20 -6.71 5.97
CA TRP A 236 1.99 -6.61 4.75
C TRP A 236 3.47 -6.92 4.95
N TYR A 237 4.10 -6.47 6.05
CA TYR A 237 5.47 -6.89 6.39
C TYR A 237 5.59 -8.41 6.52
N ARG A 238 4.59 -9.09 7.14
CA ARG A 238 4.56 -10.56 7.21
C ARG A 238 4.48 -11.21 5.82
N ARG A 239 3.62 -10.69 4.93
CA ARG A 239 3.53 -11.16 3.53
C ARG A 239 4.87 -10.99 2.79
N ALA A 240 5.57 -9.88 3.00
CA ALA A 240 6.88 -9.65 2.40
C ALA A 240 7.93 -10.66 2.89
N SER A 241 7.96 -10.98 4.20
CA SER A 241 8.83 -12.05 4.72
C SER A 241 8.44 -13.43 4.19
N ASP A 242 7.15 -13.72 4.06
CA ASP A 242 6.68 -15.01 3.54
C ASP A 242 7.06 -15.22 2.06
N LEU A 243 7.05 -14.15 1.25
CA LEU A 243 7.56 -14.19 -0.13
C LEU A 243 9.09 -14.37 -0.17
N SER A 244 9.84 -13.64 0.66
CA SER A 244 11.31 -13.76 0.74
C SER A 244 11.76 -15.19 1.11
N LEU A 245 11.09 -15.82 2.09
CA LEU A 245 11.33 -17.21 2.51
C LEU A 245 10.90 -18.26 1.46
N ARG A 246 10.11 -17.88 0.45
CA ARG A 246 9.76 -18.74 -0.69
C ARG A 246 10.78 -18.58 -1.82
N GLY A 247 11.15 -17.34 -2.15
CA GLY A 247 12.19 -17.03 -3.14
C GLY A 247 13.52 -17.70 -2.81
N SER A 248 13.97 -17.58 -1.55
CA SER A 248 15.23 -18.17 -1.06
C SER A 248 15.30 -19.69 -1.13
N ARG A 249 14.14 -20.39 -1.14
CA ARG A 249 14.10 -21.86 -1.28
C ARG A 249 14.22 -22.31 -2.73
N LYS A 250 13.79 -21.48 -3.69
CA LYS A 250 13.80 -21.82 -5.12
C LYS A 250 15.20 -21.83 -5.74
N THR A 251 16.20 -21.32 -5.03
CA THR A 251 17.61 -21.26 -5.48
C THR A 251 18.49 -22.37 -4.89
N LEU A 252 17.91 -23.38 -4.23
CA LEU A 252 18.65 -24.41 -3.48
C LEU A 252 18.46 -25.85 -4.00
N ASP A 253 17.62 -26.07 -5.01
CA ASP A 253 17.56 -27.34 -5.77
C ASP A 253 18.33 -27.16 -7.09
N PRO A 254 19.55 -27.73 -7.23
CA PRO A 254 20.34 -27.75 -8.47
C PRO A 254 19.93 -28.88 -9.44
#